data_AF-A0A6C0RGM3-F1
#
_entry.id   AF-A0A6C0RGM3-F1
#
_cell.length_a   1.000
_cell.length_b   1.000
_cell.length_c   1.000
_cell.angle_alpha   90.00
_cell.angle_beta   90.00
_cell.angle_gamma   90.00
#
_symmetry.space_group_name_H-M   'P 1'
#
loop_
_entity.id
_entity.type
_entity.pdbx_description
1 polymer ?
#
loop_
_entity_poly.entity_id
_entity_poly.type
_entity_poly.pdbx_seq_one_letter_code
_entity_poly.pdbx_strand_id
1 'polypeptide(L)' 'MAAKKISYSEAMAEIEEILEKIENEELDVDELAEKVKRVSVLLKTCKDKLTKTNEQVEQILKEMEG' A
#
# COMPACT_ATOMS: atom_id res chain seq x y z
N MET A 1 -21.03 3.35 9.23
CA MET A 1 -19.69 3.18 9.82
C MET A 1 -18.68 3.73 8.82
N ALA A 2 -17.85 4.70 9.21
CA ALA A 2 -16.91 5.32 8.27
C ALA A 2 -15.82 4.29 7.88
N ALA A 3 -15.59 4.11 6.58
CA ALA A 3 -14.53 3.25 6.09
C ALA A 3 -13.18 3.77 6.63
N LYS A 4 -12.55 2.99 7.52
CA LYS A 4 -11.25 3.34 8.10
C LYS A 4 -10.22 3.35 6.97
N LYS A 5 -9.63 4.51 6.66
CA LYS A 5 -8.53 4.61 5.69
C LYS A 5 -7.32 3.90 6.29
N ILE A 6 -6.81 2.87 5.61
CA ILE A 6 -5.57 2.19 5.99
C ILE A 6 -4.40 3.19 5.89
N SER A 7 -3.48 3.18 6.85
CA SER A 7 -2.22 3.94 6.81
C SER A 7 -1.21 3.31 5.85
N TYR A 8 -0.08 3.99 5.57
CA TYR A 8 0.93 3.43 4.65
C TYR A 8 1.63 2.24 5.32
N SER A 9 1.99 2.37 6.59
CA SER A 9 2.61 1.31 7.39
C SER A 9 1.70 0.10 7.55
N GLU A 10 0.40 0.30 7.82
CA GLU A 10 -0.56 -0.83 7.88
C GLU A 10 -0.68 -1.54 6.53
N ALA A 11 -0.70 -0.80 5.42
CA ALA A 11 -0.76 -1.40 4.09
C ALA A 11 0.51 -2.20 3.76
N MET A 12 1.69 -1.70 4.15
CA MET A 12 2.96 -2.42 3.95
C MET A 12 3.04 -3.67 4.81
N ALA A 13 2.66 -3.59 6.09
CA ALA A 13 2.64 -4.75 6.98
C ALA A 13 1.73 -5.86 6.45
N GLU A 14 0.56 -5.51 5.91
CA GLU A 14 -0.35 -6.48 5.31
C GLU A 14 0.21 -7.08 4.01
N ILE A 15 0.93 -6.29 3.20
CA ILE A 15 1.62 -6.83 2.01
C ILE A 15 2.67 -7.85 2.42
N GLU A 16 3.51 -7.53 3.41
CA GLU A 16 4.56 -8.42 3.93
C GLU A 16 3.98 -9.72 4.48
N GLU A 17 2.91 -9.64 5.28
CA GLU A 17 2.22 -10.82 5.82
C GLU A 17 1.66 -11.72 4.71
N ILE A 18 1.10 -11.12 3.65
CA ILE A 18 0.58 -11.89 2.51
C ILE A 18 1.73 -12.56 1.75
N LEU A 19 2.84 -11.86 1.54
CA LEU A 19 4.00 -12.42 0.85
C LEU A 19 4.60 -13.59 1.62
N GLU A 20 4.71 -13.49 2.95
CA GLU A 20 5.18 -14.58 3.81
C GLU A 20 4.33 -15.84 3.64
N LYS A 21 3.00 -15.70 3.61
CA LYS A 21 2.07 -16.83 3.39
C LYS A 21 2.21 -17.45 2.00
N ILE A 22 2.48 -16.63 0.98
CA ILE A 22 2.74 -17.10 -0.39
C ILE A 22 4.05 -17.89 -0.44
N GLU A 23 5.11 -17.36 0.18
CA GLU A 23 6.45 -17.97 0.19
C GLU A 23 6.49 -19.28 0.98
N ASN A 24 5.69 -19.39 2.04
CA ASN A 24 5.57 -20.61 2.84
C ASN A 24 4.58 -21.64 2.27
N GLU A 25 4.03 -21.41 1.07
CA GLU A 25 3.03 -22.27 0.42
C GLU A 25 1.80 -22.55 1.31
N GLU A 26 1.42 -21.58 2.15
CA GLU A 26 0.32 -21.71 3.12
C GLU A 26 -1.06 -21.42 2.51
N LEU A 27 -1.10 -20.98 1.25
CA LEU A 27 -2.31 -20.59 0.54
C LEU A 27 -2.67 -21.62 -0.54
N ASP A 28 -3.96 -21.94 -0.65
CA ASP A 28 -4.45 -22.70 -1.79
C ASP A 28 -4.59 -21.83 -3.05
N VAL A 29 -4.92 -22.46 -4.18
CA VAL A 29 -4.99 -21.80 -5.50
C VAL A 29 -6.07 -20.71 -5.55
N ASP A 30 -7.20 -20.91 -4.87
CA ASP A 30 -8.30 -19.93 -4.85
C ASP A 30 -7.94 -18.75 -3.94
N GLU A 31 -7.34 -19.02 -2.77
CA GLU A 31 -6.84 -18.00 -1.85
C GLU A 31 -5.73 -17.15 -2.47
N LEU A 32 -4.81 -17.77 -3.23
CA LEU A 32 -3.72 -17.06 -3.89
C LEU A 32 -4.24 -15.93 -4.79
N ALA A 33 -5.28 -16.20 -5.60
CA ALA A 33 -5.89 -15.21 -6.47
C ALA A 33 -6.49 -14.03 -5.67
N GLU A 34 -7.15 -14.31 -4.55
CA GLU A 34 -7.69 -13.27 -3.67
C GLU A 34 -6.60 -12.42 -3.00
N LYS A 35 -5.54 -13.08 -2.50
CA LYS A 35 -4.42 -12.41 -1.84
C LYS A 35 -3.62 -11.52 -2.80
N VAL A 36 -3.36 -11.98 -4.03
CA VAL A 36 -2.72 -11.17 -5.07
C VAL A 36 -3.57 -9.93 -5.43
N LYS A 37 -4.90 -10.09 -5.52
CA LYS A 37 -5.81 -8.96 -5.75
C LYS A 37 -5.78 -7.97 -4.59
N ARG A 38 -5.71 -8.47 -3.34
CA ARG A 38 -5.59 -7.62 -2.16
C ARG A 38 -4.29 -6.82 -2.16
N VAL A 39 -3.15 -7.47 -2.41
CA VAL A 39 -1.84 -6.80 -2.53
C VAL A 39 -1.87 -5.73 -3.61
N SER A 40 -2.50 -6.00 -4.76
CA SER A 40 -2.64 -5.02 -5.84
C SER A 40 -3.38 -3.74 -5.41
N VAL A 41 -4.43 -3.88 -4.59
CA VAL A 41 -5.18 -2.74 -4.03
C VAL A 41 -4.33 -1.96 -3.01
N LEU A 42 -3.57 -2.67 -2.17
CA LEU A 42 -2.69 -2.06 -1.18
C LEU A 42 -1.56 -1.27 -1.86
N LEU A 43 -0.91 -1.86 -2.86
CA LEU A 43 0.14 -1.20 -3.65
C LEU A 43 -0.37 0.07 -4.34
N LYS A 44 -1.59 0.03 -4.91
CA LYS A 44 -2.21 1.24 -5.47
C LYS A 44 -2.38 2.34 -4.42
N THR A 45 -2.84 1.96 -3.22
CA THR A 45 -3.01 2.89 -2.11
C THR A 45 -1.66 3.48 -1.65
N CYS A 46 -0.60 2.66 -1.58
CA CYS A 46 0.74 3.10 -1.26
C CYS A 46 1.27 4.09 -2.30
N LYS A 47 1.12 3.77 -3.58
CA LYS A 47 1.52 4.64 -4.70
C LYS A 47 0.82 6.00 -4.62
N ASP A 48 -0.50 6.01 -4.44
CA ASP A 48 -1.29 7.25 -4.37
C ASP A 48 -0.84 8.14 -3.20
N LYS A 49 -0.45 7.54 -2.06
CA LYS A 49 0.10 8.29 -0.93
C LYS A 49 1.47 8.87 -1.23
N LEU A 50 2.37 8.08 -1.80
CA LEU A 50 3.72 8.53 -2.15
C LEU A 50 3.66 9.69 -3.16
N THR A 51 2.80 9.59 -4.16
CA THR A 51 2.58 10.67 -5.15
C THR A 51 2.12 11.95 -4.46
N LYS A 52 1.09 11.87 -3.58
CA LYS A 52 0.60 13.04 -2.85
C LYS A 52 1.65 13.65 -1.93
N THR A 53 2.40 12.80 -1.21
CA THR A 53 3.50 13.27 -0.35
C THR A 53 4.56 13.98 -1.19
N ASN A 54 4.93 13.43 -2.35
CA ASN A 54 5.91 14.04 -3.24
C ASN A 54 5.43 15.41 -3.74
N GLU A 55 4.19 15.53 -4.20
CA GLU A 55 3.59 16.80 -4.63
C GLU A 55 3.62 17.85 -3.51
N GLN A 56 3.31 17.45 -2.28
CA GLN A 56 3.35 18.34 -1.11
C GLN A 56 4.78 18.81 -0.81
N VAL A 57 5.76 17.92 -0.85
CA VAL A 57 7.17 18.26 -0.65
C VAL A 57 7.65 19.22 -1.74
N GLU A 58 7.34 18.96 -3.01
CA GLU A 58 7.68 19.85 -4.12
C GLU A 58 7.07 21.24 -3.96
N GLN A 59 5.83 21.33 -3.48
CA GLN A 59 5.19 22.61 -3.21
C GLN A 59 5.93 23.39 -2.11
N ILE A 60 6.24 22.74 -1.00
CA ILE A 60 6.96 23.37 0.12
C ILE A 60 8.33 23.87 -0.33
N LEU A 61 9.07 23.09 -1.12
CA LEU A 61 10.37 23.51 -1.64
C LEU A 61 10.26 24.74 -2.54
N LYS A 62 9.25 24.81 -3.42
CA LYS A 62 8.99 25.99 -4.26
C LYS A 62 8.66 27.23 -3.44
N GLU A 63 7.92 27.08 -2.35
CA GLU A 63 7.61 28.18 -1.42
C GLU A 63 8.86 28.67 -0.66
N MET A 64 9.85 27.80 -0.43
CA MET A 64 11.12 28.16 0.23
C MET A 64 12.13 28.83 -0.71
N GLU A 65 12.06 28.54 -2.01
CA GLU A 65 12.96 29.10 -3.05
C GLU A 65 12.49 30.46 -3.61
N GLY A 66 11.27 30.89 -3.27
CA GLY A 66 10.67 32.15 -3.73
C GLY A 66 10.61 33.24 -2.66
#